data_AF-A0A6F9DUT2-F1
#
_entry.id   AF-A0A6F9DUT2-F1
#
_cell.length_a   1.000
_cell.length_b   1.000
_cell.length_c   1.000
_cell.angle_alpha   90.00
_cell.angle_beta   90.00
_cell.angle_gamma   90.00
#
_symmetry.space_group_name_H-M   'P 1'
#
loop_
_entity.id
_entity.type
_entity.pdbx_description
1 polymer ?
#
loop_
_entity_poly.entity_id
_entity_poly.type
_entity_poly.pdbx_seq_one_letter_code
_entity_poly.pdbx_strand_id
1 'polypeptide(L)'
;MSAQQHAVSSGKINRKRTHSSTSDSSFKSPNEASKKPILERAQSVGEDGLTAKKKKELLDAEERLRMHRLVTSFSDDQLNRYEMYRRSSFPKASIKRLMQNIAGCSVSQNVVIAMSGVAKVYVGEIMEQALDVMEGLGEQPPVKPRHIREAVRRLKAQKTVPYSSAHGPPF
;
A
#
# COMPACT_ATOMS: atom_id res chain seq x y z
N MET A 1 22.70 -24.23 69.17
CA MET A 1 23.81 -23.47 68.55
C MET A 1 23.47 -23.32 67.07
N SER A 2 23.16 -22.09 66.69
CA SER A 2 23.29 -21.39 65.39
C SER A 2 22.99 -22.16 64.09
N ALA A 3 21.99 -21.81 63.26
CA ALA A 3 21.67 -20.52 62.61
C ALA A 3 22.74 -20.01 61.63
N GLN A 4 22.53 -20.25 60.33
CA GLN A 4 22.82 -19.35 59.20
C GLN A 4 22.26 -20.04 57.93
N GLN A 5 20.99 -19.86 57.55
CA GLN A 5 20.50 -18.82 56.63
C GLN A 5 21.58 -18.14 55.78
N HIS A 6 21.64 -18.51 54.49
CA HIS A 6 22.07 -17.58 53.44
C HIS A 6 20.99 -17.49 52.36
N ALA A 7 20.19 -16.43 52.53
CA ALA A 7 19.34 -15.84 51.52
C ALA A 7 20.22 -15.02 50.56
N VAL A 8 20.10 -15.28 49.26
CA VAL A 8 20.53 -14.40 48.16
C VAL A 8 19.72 -14.86 46.94
N SER A 9 19.03 -14.07 46.14
CA SER A 9 18.62 -12.68 46.15
C SER A 9 17.53 -12.61 45.09
N SER A 10 16.44 -11.93 45.40
CA SER A 10 15.29 -11.71 44.53
C SER A 10 15.69 -10.94 43.27
N GLY A 11 15.98 -11.64 42.19
CA GLY A 11 16.13 -11.07 40.85
C GLY A 11 14.78 -10.78 40.23
N LYS A 12 14.08 -9.74 40.69
CA LYS A 12 12.93 -9.18 39.97
C LYS A 12 13.41 -8.78 38.57
N ILE A 13 13.00 -9.53 37.55
CA ILE A 13 13.17 -9.12 36.15
C ILE A 13 12.24 -7.92 35.92
N ASN A 14 12.78 -6.74 36.22
CA ASN A 14 12.20 -5.47 35.87
C ASN A 14 12.40 -5.26 34.37
N ARG A 15 11.56 -5.88 33.54
CA ARG A 15 11.40 -5.45 32.15
C ARG A 15 10.76 -4.07 32.18
N LYS A 16 11.60 -3.03 32.28
CA LYS A 16 11.23 -1.66 31.90
C LYS A 16 10.68 -1.75 30.46
N ARG A 17 9.35 -1.76 30.34
CA ARG A 17 8.68 -1.34 29.11
C ARG A 17 9.02 0.13 28.96
N THR A 18 10.04 0.43 28.17
CA THR A 18 10.25 1.76 27.63
C THR A 18 9.15 1.99 26.62
N HIS A 19 8.03 2.54 27.07
CA HIS A 19 7.11 3.26 26.21
C HIS A 19 7.87 4.52 25.76
N SER A 20 8.54 4.45 24.61
CA SER A 20 8.97 5.66 23.92
C SER A 20 7.71 6.31 23.35
N SER A 21 7.08 7.13 24.19
CA SER A 21 6.16 8.17 23.78
C SER A 21 6.91 9.12 22.84
N THR A 22 6.74 8.91 21.53
CA THR A 22 6.97 9.98 20.56
C THR A 22 5.60 10.59 20.26
N SER A 23 5.12 11.36 21.22
CA SER A 23 4.13 12.40 21.01
C SER A 23 4.83 13.55 20.28
N ASP A 24 4.60 13.70 18.97
CA ASP A 24 4.31 15.02 18.39
C ASP A 24 3.92 14.91 16.91
N SER A 25 2.64 15.14 16.62
CA SER A 25 2.25 16.31 15.84
C SER A 25 0.74 16.36 15.81
N SER A 26 0.24 17.29 16.60
CA SER A 26 -1.13 17.79 16.59
C SER A 26 -1.70 17.87 15.17
N PHE A 27 -2.73 17.07 14.90
CA PHE A 27 -3.63 17.33 13.79
C PHE A 27 -4.41 18.60 14.13
N LYS A 28 -3.85 19.75 13.77
CA LYS A 28 -4.50 21.03 13.95
C LYS A 28 -5.70 21.07 13.01
N SER A 29 -6.91 21.00 13.57
CA SER A 29 -8.15 21.25 12.83
C SER A 29 -8.00 22.54 12.01
N PRO A 30 -8.11 22.49 10.68
CA PRO A 30 -8.10 23.71 9.90
C PRO A 30 -9.38 24.49 10.19
N ASN A 31 -9.17 25.66 10.76
CA ASN A 31 -10.13 26.73 11.00
C ASN A 31 -11.16 26.83 9.86
N GLU A 32 -12.44 26.74 10.21
CA GLU A 32 -13.60 26.65 9.30
C GLU A 32 -13.88 27.97 8.53
N ALA A 33 -13.13 29.05 8.80
CA ALA A 33 -13.41 30.39 8.31
C ALA A 33 -12.58 30.85 7.08
N SER A 34 -11.98 29.96 6.28
CA SER A 34 -11.25 30.38 5.06
C SER A 34 -11.53 29.55 3.81
N LYS A 35 -12.61 28.76 3.79
CA LYS A 35 -13.13 28.16 2.55
C LYS A 35 -14.01 29.18 1.80
N LYS A 36 -13.39 30.23 1.25
CA LYS A 36 -13.89 30.83 0.01
C LYS A 36 -13.08 30.25 -1.15
N PRO A 37 -13.74 29.77 -2.21
CA PRO A 37 -13.26 28.60 -2.93
C PRO A 37 -12.23 28.97 -3.99
N ILE A 38 -11.16 28.16 -4.08
CA ILE A 38 -10.19 28.16 -5.20
C ILE A 38 -10.93 28.02 -6.55
N LEU A 39 -12.14 27.46 -6.54
CA LEU A 39 -13.04 27.32 -7.68
C LEU A 39 -13.47 28.67 -8.31
N GLU A 40 -13.59 29.75 -7.52
CA GLU A 40 -14.02 31.06 -8.04
C GLU A 40 -12.86 31.82 -8.73
N ARG A 41 -11.61 31.57 -8.29
CA ARG A 41 -10.40 32.16 -8.88
C ARG A 41 -10.05 31.53 -10.24
N ALA A 42 -10.52 30.32 -10.51
CA ALA A 42 -10.28 29.62 -11.77
C ALA A 42 -11.21 30.09 -12.91
N GLN A 43 -12.36 30.68 -12.58
CA GLN A 43 -13.35 31.14 -13.56
C GLN A 43 -13.02 32.52 -14.16
N SER A 44 -12.04 33.24 -13.60
CA SER A 44 -11.61 34.57 -14.09
C SER A 44 -10.32 34.57 -14.91
N VAL A 45 -9.79 33.39 -15.28
CA VAL A 45 -8.57 33.28 -16.08
C VAL A 45 -8.91 32.57 -17.39
N GLY A 46 -8.90 33.32 -18.49
CA GLY A 46 -9.18 32.82 -19.83
C GLY A 46 -8.36 31.58 -20.21
N GLU A 47 -8.94 30.75 -21.08
CA GLU A 47 -8.46 29.40 -21.38
C GLU A 47 -7.11 29.33 -22.13
N ASP A 48 -6.52 30.44 -22.56
CA ASP A 48 -5.41 30.45 -23.52
C ASP A 48 -3.98 30.61 -22.94
N GLY A 49 -3.68 30.08 -21.74
CA GLY A 49 -2.33 30.28 -21.17
C GLY A 49 -1.83 29.37 -20.06
N LEU A 50 -2.50 28.25 -19.73
CA LEU A 50 -1.97 27.35 -18.69
C LEU A 50 -0.83 26.50 -19.24
N THR A 51 0.38 26.71 -18.72
CA THR A 51 1.52 25.83 -18.98
C THR A 51 1.19 24.39 -18.57
N ALA A 52 1.70 23.39 -19.31
CA ALA A 52 1.46 21.97 -19.03
C ALA A 52 1.77 21.58 -17.57
N LYS A 53 2.75 22.27 -16.96
CA LYS A 53 3.10 22.12 -15.54
C LYS A 53 1.97 22.55 -14.60
N LYS A 54 1.33 23.70 -14.87
CA LYS A 54 0.22 24.22 -14.05
C LYS A 54 -1.05 23.39 -14.23
N LYS A 55 -1.31 22.89 -15.45
CA LYS A 55 -2.40 21.94 -15.72
C LYS A 55 -2.21 20.62 -14.96
N LYS A 56 -1.00 20.05 -14.97
CA LYS A 56 -0.67 18.85 -14.20
C LYS A 56 -0.84 19.05 -12.69
N GLU A 57 -0.38 20.19 -12.17
CA GLU A 57 -0.50 20.50 -10.73
C GLU A 57 -1.95 20.64 -10.27
N LEU A 58 -2.81 21.26 -11.09
CA LEU A 58 -4.25 21.35 -10.82
C LEU A 58 -4.92 19.98 -10.83
N LEU A 59 -4.57 19.10 -11.78
CA LEU A 59 -5.08 17.73 -11.85
C LEU A 59 -4.63 16.91 -10.63
N ASP A 60 -3.36 16.98 -10.24
CA ASP A 60 -2.83 16.30 -9.04
C ASP A 60 -3.53 16.81 -7.76
N ALA A 61 -3.84 18.10 -7.69
CA ALA A 61 -4.55 18.69 -6.56
C ALA A 61 -6.02 18.23 -6.51
N GLU A 62 -6.70 18.18 -7.66
CA GLU A 62 -8.07 17.67 -7.76
C GLU A 62 -8.15 16.18 -7.37
N GLU A 63 -7.20 15.36 -7.83
CA GLU A 63 -7.11 13.95 -7.47
C GLU A 63 -6.90 13.77 -5.96
N ARG A 64 -6.01 14.56 -5.35
CA ARG A 64 -5.82 14.55 -3.89
C ARG A 64 -7.08 14.93 -3.13
N LEU A 65 -7.81 15.95 -3.60
CA LEU A 65 -9.06 16.38 -2.97
C LEU A 65 -10.18 15.33 -3.12
N ARG A 66 -10.22 14.64 -4.27
CA ARG A 66 -11.15 13.53 -4.51
C ARG A 66 -10.83 12.34 -3.61
N MET A 67 -9.55 11.98 -3.53
CA MET A 67 -9.08 10.94 -2.62
C MET A 67 -9.34 11.29 -1.17
N HIS A 68 -9.13 12.54 -0.76
CA HIS A 68 -9.39 12.96 0.61
C HIS A 68 -10.87 12.84 0.97
N ARG A 69 -11.77 13.32 0.10
CA ARG A 69 -13.23 13.19 0.30
C ARG A 69 -13.67 11.73 0.46
N LEU A 70 -13.14 10.83 -0.36
CA LEU A 70 -13.43 9.40 -0.27
C LEU A 70 -12.93 8.81 1.05
N VAL A 71 -11.66 9.07 1.39
CA VAL A 71 -11.03 8.54 2.60
C VAL A 71 -11.73 9.04 3.87
N THR A 72 -12.23 10.28 3.89
CA THR A 72 -13.01 10.82 5.02
C THR A 72 -14.40 10.19 5.18
N SER A 73 -14.91 9.52 4.14
CA SER A 73 -16.22 8.86 4.15
C SER A 73 -16.15 7.35 4.39
N PHE A 74 -14.96 6.79 4.63
CA PHE A 74 -14.78 5.37 4.89
C PHE A 74 -15.22 4.99 6.30
N SER A 75 -15.71 3.76 6.44
CA SER A 75 -15.76 3.13 7.77
C SER A 75 -14.36 2.83 8.30
N ASP A 76 -14.22 2.67 9.61
CA ASP A 76 -12.92 2.38 10.25
C ASP A 76 -12.23 1.14 9.63
N ASP A 77 -13.01 0.11 9.34
CA ASP A 77 -12.53 -1.13 8.70
C ASP A 77 -12.06 -0.90 7.25
N GLN A 78 -12.78 -0.08 6.48
CA GLN A 78 -12.39 0.27 5.11
C GLN A 78 -11.13 1.14 5.11
N LEU A 79 -11.04 2.09 6.04
CA LEU A 79 -9.88 2.94 6.21
C LEU A 79 -8.64 2.11 6.54
N ASN A 80 -8.76 1.19 7.49
CA ASN A 80 -7.66 0.31 7.87
C ASN A 80 -7.18 -0.55 6.68
N ARG A 81 -8.11 -1.19 5.93
CA ARG A 81 -7.76 -1.95 4.71
C ARG A 81 -7.08 -1.08 3.65
N TYR A 82 -7.59 0.12 3.41
CA TYR A 82 -7.00 1.05 2.45
C TYR A 82 -5.60 1.53 2.88
N GLU A 83 -5.40 1.86 4.15
CA GLU A 83 -4.11 2.26 4.68
C GLU A 83 -3.06 1.16 4.52
N MET A 84 -3.44 -0.09 4.82
CA MET A 84 -2.58 -1.27 4.62
C MET A 84 -2.25 -1.45 3.13
N TYR A 85 -3.23 -1.38 2.24
CA TYR A 85 -3.00 -1.47 0.79
C TYR A 85 -2.07 -0.36 0.29
N ARG A 86 -2.32 0.90 0.66
CA ARG A 86 -1.56 2.06 0.20
C ARG A 86 -0.10 2.01 0.65
N ARG A 87 0.15 1.60 1.90
CA ARG A 87 1.51 1.52 2.47
C ARG A 87 2.23 0.20 2.16
N SER A 88 1.51 -0.83 1.71
CA SER A 88 2.14 -2.11 1.35
C SER A 88 3.15 -1.93 0.21
N SER A 89 4.34 -2.47 0.40
CA SER A 89 5.39 -2.48 -0.62
C SER A 89 6.38 -3.61 -0.32
N PHE A 90 7.03 -4.11 -1.36
CA PHE A 90 8.11 -5.08 -1.19
C PHE A 90 9.38 -4.38 -0.70
N PRO A 91 10.10 -4.95 0.29
CA PRO A 91 11.39 -4.40 0.71
C PRO A 91 12.38 -4.42 -0.45
N LYS A 92 12.84 -3.23 -0.87
CA LYS A 92 13.72 -3.06 -2.03
C LYS A 92 15.00 -3.90 -1.95
N ALA A 93 15.56 -4.07 -0.74
CA ALA A 93 16.75 -4.89 -0.52
C ALA A 93 16.49 -6.38 -0.83
N SER A 94 15.33 -6.91 -0.42
CA SER A 94 14.96 -8.30 -0.69
C SER A 94 14.75 -8.56 -2.17
N ILE A 95 14.04 -7.65 -2.86
CA ILE A 95 13.84 -7.72 -4.31
C ILE A 95 15.17 -7.61 -5.06
N LYS A 96 16.01 -6.64 -4.71
CA LYS A 96 17.33 -6.45 -5.32
C LYS A 96 18.18 -7.71 -5.20
N ARG A 97 18.27 -8.29 -3.99
CA ARG A 97 19.02 -9.53 -3.76
C ARG A 97 18.50 -10.68 -4.61
N LEU A 98 17.17 -10.88 -4.67
CA LEU A 98 16.58 -11.92 -5.50
C LEU A 98 16.92 -11.72 -6.98
N MET A 99 16.77 -10.50 -7.50
CA MET A 99 17.07 -10.19 -8.89
C MET A 99 18.55 -10.41 -9.23
N GLN A 100 19.46 -9.97 -8.36
CA GLN A 100 20.90 -10.16 -8.55
C GLN A 100 21.29 -11.64 -8.50
N ASN A 101 20.69 -12.42 -7.61
CA ASN A 101 20.92 -13.86 -7.51
C ASN A 101 20.49 -14.60 -8.80
N ILE A 102 19.43 -14.14 -9.46
CA ILE A 102 18.92 -14.73 -10.70
C ILE A 102 19.71 -14.24 -11.92
N ALA A 103 19.94 -12.94 -12.03
CA ALA A 103 20.55 -12.32 -13.20
C ALA A 103 22.09 -12.43 -13.21
N GLY A 104 22.73 -12.67 -12.06
CA GLY A 104 24.19 -12.74 -11.93
C GLY A 104 24.91 -11.40 -12.10
N CYS A 105 24.19 -10.29 -12.21
CA CYS A 105 24.74 -8.95 -12.43
C CYS A 105 24.19 -7.92 -11.43
N SER A 106 24.79 -6.73 -11.41
CA SER A 106 24.30 -5.63 -10.58
C SER A 106 23.00 -5.04 -11.17
N VAL A 107 22.04 -4.73 -10.29
CA VAL A 107 20.73 -4.21 -10.69
C VAL A 107 20.56 -2.79 -10.15
N SER A 108 20.10 -1.88 -11.03
CA SER A 108 19.86 -0.47 -10.68
C SER A 108 18.60 -0.29 -9.83
N GLN A 109 18.55 0.80 -9.06
CA GLN A 109 17.42 1.05 -8.15
C GLN A 109 16.09 1.24 -8.90
N ASN A 110 16.10 1.88 -10.06
CA ASN A 110 14.88 2.10 -10.86
C ASN A 110 14.29 0.77 -11.34
N VAL A 111 15.13 -0.19 -11.70
CA VAL A 111 14.69 -1.54 -12.08
C VAL A 111 14.08 -2.26 -10.87
N VAL A 112 14.66 -2.11 -9.68
CA VAL A 112 14.08 -2.66 -8.44
C VAL A 112 12.72 -2.04 -8.14
N ILE A 113 12.55 -0.73 -8.35
CA ILE A 113 11.27 -0.02 -8.17
C ILE A 113 10.24 -0.56 -9.16
N ALA A 114 10.60 -0.66 -10.45
CA ALA A 114 9.71 -1.19 -11.48
C ALA A 114 9.28 -2.63 -11.17
N MET A 115 10.22 -3.50 -10.83
CA MET A 115 9.93 -4.90 -10.48
C MET A 115 9.04 -5.00 -9.24
N SER A 116 9.29 -4.17 -8.22
CA SER A 116 8.43 -4.13 -7.03
C SER A 116 7.00 -3.69 -7.36
N GLY A 117 6.85 -2.77 -8.31
CA GLY A 117 5.55 -2.32 -8.83
C GLY A 117 4.81 -3.44 -9.56
N VAL A 118 5.46 -4.09 -10.53
CA VAL A 118 4.88 -5.20 -11.29
C VAL A 118 4.48 -6.36 -10.37
N ALA A 119 5.33 -6.72 -9.41
CA ALA A 119 5.02 -7.74 -8.42
C ALA A 119 3.80 -7.37 -7.55
N LYS A 120 3.63 -6.08 -7.21
CA LYS A 120 2.48 -5.61 -6.40
C LYS A 120 1.18 -5.72 -7.19
N VAL A 121 1.20 -5.34 -8.47
CA VAL A 121 0.04 -5.49 -9.37
C VAL A 121 -0.33 -6.96 -9.49
N TYR A 122 0.65 -7.83 -9.75
CA TYR A 122 0.43 -9.27 -9.87
C TYR A 122 -0.22 -9.89 -8.61
N VAL A 123 0.24 -9.52 -7.41
CA VAL A 123 -0.39 -9.99 -6.17
C VAL A 123 -1.80 -9.43 -6.01
N GLY A 124 -2.03 -8.17 -6.41
CA GLY A 124 -3.35 -7.54 -6.39
C GLY A 124 -4.36 -8.30 -7.23
N GLU A 125 -4.02 -8.60 -8.49
CA GLU A 125 -4.87 -9.35 -9.43
C GLU A 125 -5.24 -10.74 -8.87
N ILE A 126 -4.25 -11.45 -8.31
CA ILE A 126 -4.49 -12.77 -7.70
C ILE A 126 -5.43 -12.65 -6.50
N MET A 127 -5.23 -11.64 -5.65
CA MET A 127 -6.04 -11.47 -4.43
C MET A 127 -7.47 -11.05 -4.75
N GLU A 128 -7.68 -10.18 -5.73
CA GLU A 128 -9.00 -9.82 -6.23
C GLU A 128 -9.73 -11.06 -6.75
N GLN A 129 -9.10 -11.83 -7.64
CA GLN A 129 -9.70 -13.06 -8.15
C GLN A 129 -9.92 -14.12 -7.04
N ALA A 130 -9.06 -14.17 -6.02
CA ALA A 130 -9.23 -15.09 -4.89
C ALA A 130 -10.42 -14.70 -3.99
N LEU A 131 -10.71 -13.41 -3.87
CA LEU A 131 -11.91 -12.93 -3.18
C LEU A 131 -13.17 -13.31 -3.96
N ASP A 132 -13.18 -13.14 -5.29
CA ASP A 132 -14.30 -13.57 -6.13
C ASP A 132 -14.54 -15.08 -6.05
N VAL A 133 -13.47 -15.89 -6.03
CA VAL A 133 -13.57 -17.35 -5.86
C VAL A 133 -14.17 -17.69 -4.50
N MET A 134 -13.73 -17.01 -3.45
CA MET A 134 -14.22 -17.23 -2.08
C MET A 134 -15.71 -16.87 -1.97
N GLU A 135 -16.11 -15.72 -2.53
CA GLU A 135 -17.51 -15.26 -2.55
C GLU A 135 -18.39 -16.20 -3.39
N GLY A 136 -17.92 -16.63 -4.57
CA GLY A 136 -18.64 -17.59 -5.41
C GLY A 136 -18.81 -18.98 -4.77
N LEU A 137 -18.00 -19.32 -3.78
CA LEU A 137 -18.15 -20.54 -2.97
C LEU A 137 -19.00 -20.32 -1.71
N GLY A 138 -19.49 -19.10 -1.46
CA GLY A 138 -20.22 -18.74 -0.25
C GLY A 138 -19.36 -18.79 1.03
N GLU A 139 -18.04 -18.72 0.89
CA GLU A 139 -17.12 -18.75 2.02
C GLU A 139 -16.85 -17.35 2.56
N GLN A 140 -16.62 -17.26 3.87
CA GLN A 140 -16.23 -16.02 4.53
C GLN A 140 -14.71 -15.91 4.68
N PRO A 141 -14.15 -14.69 4.80
CA PRO A 141 -12.73 -14.49 5.12
C PRO A 141 -12.32 -15.30 6.36
N PRO A 142 -11.07 -15.80 6.43
CA PRO A 142 -9.90 -15.44 5.62
C PRO A 142 -9.75 -16.25 4.32
N VAL A 143 -9.03 -15.67 3.36
CA VAL A 143 -8.67 -16.33 2.10
C VAL A 143 -7.81 -17.57 2.38
N LYS A 144 -8.26 -18.75 1.93
CA LYS A 144 -7.58 -20.03 2.11
C LYS A 144 -6.66 -20.34 0.92
N PRO A 145 -5.64 -21.21 1.09
CA PRO A 145 -4.77 -21.63 -0.02
C PRO A 145 -5.51 -22.19 -1.24
N ARG A 146 -6.70 -22.82 -1.05
CA ARG A 146 -7.54 -23.29 -2.16
C ARG A 146 -8.07 -22.16 -3.04
N HIS A 147 -8.43 -21.01 -2.46
CA HIS A 147 -8.96 -19.85 -3.18
C HIS A 147 -7.86 -19.23 -4.05
N ILE A 148 -6.64 -19.09 -3.51
CA ILE A 148 -5.49 -18.56 -4.26
C ILE A 148 -5.10 -19.48 -5.42
N ARG A 149 -5.05 -20.80 -5.19
CA ARG A 149 -4.73 -21.77 -6.26
C ARG A 149 -5.75 -21.71 -7.39
N GLU A 150 -7.03 -21.67 -7.04
CA GLU A 150 -8.11 -21.58 -8.02
C GLU A 150 -8.10 -20.23 -8.75
N ALA A 151 -7.82 -19.12 -8.06
CA ALA A 151 -7.67 -17.81 -8.67
C ALA A 151 -6.55 -17.79 -9.71
N VAL A 152 -5.37 -18.32 -9.38
CA VAL A 152 -4.26 -18.44 -10.32
C VAL A 152 -4.61 -19.34 -11.51
N ARG A 153 -5.36 -20.43 -11.29
CA ARG A 153 -5.84 -21.29 -12.38
C ARG A 153 -6.76 -20.53 -13.34
N ARG A 154 -7.71 -19.74 -12.82
CA ARG A 154 -8.63 -18.91 -13.63
C ARG A 154 -7.89 -17.83 -14.40
N LEU A 155 -7.01 -17.10 -13.75
CA LEU A 155 -6.25 -16.02 -14.39
C LEU A 155 -5.33 -16.52 -15.52
N LYS A 156 -4.71 -17.70 -15.34
CA LYS A 156 -3.92 -18.34 -16.40
C LYS A 156 -4.78 -18.76 -17.60
N ALA A 157 -5.99 -19.26 -17.35
CA ALA A 157 -6.90 -19.63 -18.43
C ALA A 157 -7.41 -18.41 -19.22
N GLN A 158 -7.62 -17.28 -18.54
CA GLN A 158 -8.09 -16.03 -19.14
C GLN A 158 -6.96 -15.20 -19.79
N LYS A 159 -5.69 -15.59 -19.63
CA LYS A 159 -4.50 -14.85 -20.08
C LYS A 159 -4.35 -13.43 -19.49
N THR A 160 -5.02 -13.14 -18.38
CA THR A 160 -5.11 -11.79 -17.78
C THR A 160 -3.97 -11.48 -16.82
N VAL A 161 -3.37 -12.49 -16.18
CA VAL A 161 -2.10 -12.35 -15.46
C VAL A 161 -1.01 -12.00 -16.48
N PRO A 162 -0.08 -11.07 -16.20
CA PRO A 162 0.85 -10.52 -17.18
C PRO A 162 1.91 -11.54 -17.62
N TYR A 163 1.50 -12.50 -18.45
CA TYR A 163 2.28 -13.14 -19.52
C TYR A 163 1.35 -14.02 -20.38
N SER A 164 0.68 -13.44 -21.38
CA SER A 164 0.50 -14.02 -22.73
C SER A 164 -0.46 -13.20 -23.60
N SER A 165 -0.20 -11.90 -23.79
CA SER A 165 -0.54 -11.29 -25.07
C SER A 165 0.46 -11.82 -26.09
N ALA A 166 0.18 -13.01 -26.62
CA ALA A 166 0.74 -13.44 -27.91
C ALA A 166 0.18 -12.47 -28.96
N HIS A 167 0.83 -11.32 -29.08
CA HIS A 167 0.73 -10.47 -30.25
C HIS A 167 2.17 -10.19 -30.67
N GLY A 168 2.75 -11.15 -31.40
CA GLY A 168 3.83 -10.81 -32.31
C GLY A 168 3.28 -9.80 -33.31
N PRO A 169 4.06 -8.77 -33.69
CA PRO A 169 3.66 -7.91 -34.79
C PRO A 169 3.55 -8.76 -36.07
N PRO A 170 2.54 -8.56 -36.92
CA PRO A 170 2.76 -8.86 -38.33
C PRO A 170 3.79 -7.84 -38.85
N PHE A 171 4.65 -8.30 -39.76
CA PHE A 171 5.83 -7.64 -40.35
C PHE A 171 7.16 -8.02 -39.68
#